data_AF-A0A9E4N3J2-F1
#
_entry.id   AF-A0A9E4N3J2-F1
#
_cell.length_a   1.000
_cell.length_b   1.000
_cell.length_c   1.000
_cell.angle_alpha   90.00
_cell.angle_beta   90.00
_cell.angle_gamma   90.00
#
_symmetry.space_group_name_H-M   'P 1'
#
loop_
_entity.id
_entity.type
_entity.pdbx_description
1 polymer ?
#
loop_
_entity_poly.entity_id
_entity_poly.type
_entity_poly.pdbx_seq_one_letter_code
_entity_poly.pdbx_strand_id
1 'polypeptide(L)'
;MIVTIGLILLALSGAPLFAVIGAGALWGFYQSEIDLSVVAIEFFRLAETPVLLAIPLFTFAGYLLSEGNAPSRLVRLTQSLLGWMPGGMAFVALIACALFTAFTGASGVTIVALGALLYPALKQAGYKKSFSLGLVTTSGSLGLLFAPALPLILYAVVAQQLGIGGSITVDDMFLAGILPGLLMLFILMAWGLYSGRHLQLTPFSFAEARSA
;
A
#
# COMPACT_ATOMS: atom_id res chain seq x y z
N MET A 1 29.79 17.90 -1.37
CA MET A 1 29.71 17.43 0.04
C MET A 1 28.82 18.31 0.90
N ILE A 2 29.02 19.64 0.94
CA ILE A 2 28.17 20.57 1.73
C ILE A 2 26.69 20.51 1.32
N VAL A 3 26.40 20.57 0.01
CA VAL A 3 25.01 20.50 -0.49
C VAL A 3 24.35 19.17 -0.15
N THR A 4 25.07 18.05 -0.30
CA THR A 4 24.58 16.72 0.07
C THR A 4 24.23 16.63 1.56
N ILE A 5 25.09 17.16 2.43
CA ILE A 5 24.83 17.22 3.88
C ILE A 5 23.62 18.11 4.17
N GLY A 6 23.49 19.26 3.49
CA GLY A 6 22.33 20.14 3.59
C GLY A 6 21.02 19.46 3.19
N LEU A 7 21.01 18.68 2.11
CA LEU A 7 19.84 17.91 1.67
C LEU A 7 19.45 16.82 2.69
N ILE A 8 20.44 16.15 3.29
CA ILE A 8 20.19 15.17 4.36
C ILE A 8 19.57 15.86 5.59
N LEU A 9 20.11 17.01 6.00
CA LEU A 9 19.55 17.77 7.12
C LEU A 9 18.13 18.25 6.84
N LEU A 10 17.83 18.68 5.62
CA LEU A 10 16.47 19.04 5.20
C LEU A 10 15.51 17.84 5.26
N ALA A 11 15.95 16.65 4.82
CA ALA A 11 15.16 15.44 4.96
C ALA A 11 14.87 15.11 6.44
N LEU A 12 15.87 15.24 7.31
CA LEU A 12 15.74 15.00 8.74
C LEU A 12 14.90 16.06 9.47
N SER A 13 14.85 17.29 8.97
CA SER A 13 14.00 18.35 9.52
C SER A 13 12.52 18.21 9.12
N GLY A 14 12.16 17.14 8.40
CA GLY A 14 10.78 16.88 7.97
C GLY A 14 10.37 17.58 6.68
N ALA A 15 11.33 18.06 5.88
CA ALA A 15 11.01 18.58 4.56
C ALA A 15 10.39 17.47 3.68
N PRO A 16 9.43 17.79 2.80
CA PRO A 16 8.86 16.81 1.89
C PRO A 16 9.94 16.12 1.05
N LEU A 17 9.95 14.78 1.05
CA LEU A 17 11.00 14.00 0.41
C LEU A 17 11.15 14.34 -1.09
N PHE A 18 10.03 14.62 -1.78
CA PHE A 18 10.05 15.02 -3.18
C PHE A 18 10.83 16.32 -3.42
N ALA A 19 10.76 17.28 -2.48
CA ALA A 19 11.47 18.54 -2.60
C ALA A 19 12.98 18.33 -2.40
N VAL A 20 13.36 17.45 -1.46
CA VAL A 20 14.76 17.08 -1.24
C VAL A 20 15.34 16.37 -2.47
N ILE A 21 14.62 15.40 -3.03
CA ILE A 21 15.04 14.67 -4.23
C ILE A 21 15.12 15.62 -5.44
N GLY A 22 14.11 16.47 -5.63
CA GLY A 22 14.07 17.46 -6.72
C GLY A 22 15.21 18.48 -6.64
N ALA A 23 15.48 19.01 -5.44
CA ALA A 23 16.63 19.90 -5.22
C ALA A 23 17.97 19.19 -5.49
N GLY A 24 18.09 17.92 -5.09
CA GLY A 24 19.25 17.09 -5.43
C GLY A 24 19.42 16.88 -6.93
N ALA A 25 18.33 16.64 -7.67
CA ALA A 25 18.34 16.52 -9.12
C ALA A 25 18.78 17.82 -9.80
N LEU A 26 18.19 18.96 -9.41
CA LEU A 26 18.57 20.29 -9.93
C LEU A 26 20.05 20.59 -9.69
N TRP A 27 20.55 20.29 -8.49
CA TRP A 27 21.96 20.42 -8.17
C TRP A 27 22.85 19.51 -9.02
N GLY A 28 22.42 18.25 -9.24
CA GLY A 28 23.14 17.30 -10.08
C GLY A 28 23.24 17.74 -11.54
N PHE A 29 22.15 18.26 -12.11
CA PHE A 29 22.14 18.82 -13.47
C PHE A 29 23.05 20.04 -13.57
N TYR A 30 22.97 20.95 -12.61
CA TYR A 30 23.84 22.14 -12.55
C TYR A 30 25.33 21.75 -12.52
N GLN A 31 25.70 20.79 -11.68
CA GLN A 31 27.08 20.29 -11.58
C GLN A 31 27.56 19.56 -12.86
N SER A 32 26.64 19.03 -13.65
CA SER A 32 26.93 18.35 -14.90
C SER A 32 26.89 19.30 -16.11
N GLU A 33 26.76 20.61 -15.87
CA GLU A 33 26.61 21.65 -16.89
C GLU A 33 25.42 21.41 -17.84
N ILE A 34 24.39 20.70 -17.36
CA ILE A 34 23.15 20.47 -18.09
C ILE A 34 22.19 21.63 -17.82
N ASP A 35 21.63 22.21 -18.88
CA ASP A 35 20.67 23.30 -18.78
C ASP A 35 19.44 22.85 -17.95
N LEU A 36 19.08 23.63 -16.93
CA LEU A 36 17.96 23.32 -16.03
C LEU A 36 16.60 23.31 -16.75
N SER A 37 16.48 23.88 -17.95
CA SER A 37 15.30 23.74 -18.80
C SER A 37 14.99 22.28 -19.14
N VAL A 38 15.98 21.38 -19.14
CA VAL A 38 15.80 19.93 -19.29
C VAL A 38 14.83 19.39 -18.24
N VAL A 39 14.87 19.92 -17.02
CA VAL A 39 13.94 19.50 -15.96
C VAL A 39 12.50 19.82 -16.33
N ALA A 40 12.23 21.01 -16.89
CA ALA A 40 10.89 21.37 -17.35
C ALA A 40 10.42 20.48 -18.53
N ILE A 41 11.33 20.14 -19.45
CA ILE A 41 11.05 19.22 -20.57
C ILE A 41 10.71 17.82 -20.04
N GLU A 42 11.47 17.30 -19.07
CA GLU A 42 11.17 16.00 -18.45
C GLU A 42 9.83 16.00 -17.71
N PHE A 43 9.51 17.07 -16.98
CA PHE A 43 8.19 17.19 -16.34
C PHE A 43 7.05 17.14 -17.36
N PHE A 44 7.18 17.83 -18.48
CA PHE A 44 6.19 17.81 -19.55
C PHE A 44 6.08 16.41 -20.18
N ARG A 45 7.23 15.78 -20.49
CA ARG A 45 7.29 14.41 -21.02
C ARG A 45 6.59 13.41 -20.11
N LEU A 46 6.84 13.49 -18.80
CA LEU A 46 6.20 12.63 -17.79
C LEU A 46 4.69 12.89 -17.74
N ALA A 47 4.26 14.16 -17.73
CA ALA A 47 2.85 14.52 -17.70
C ALA A 47 2.04 13.97 -18.89
N GLU A 48 2.68 13.81 -20.06
CA GLU A 48 2.07 13.21 -21.25
C GLU A 48 2.08 11.67 -21.24
N THR A 49 2.74 11.03 -20.28
CA THR A 49 2.73 9.56 -20.22
C THR A 49 1.34 9.04 -19.85
N PRO A 50 0.74 8.15 -20.66
CA PRO A 50 -0.60 7.62 -20.39
C PRO A 50 -0.71 6.90 -19.04
N VAL A 51 0.39 6.43 -18.48
CA VAL A 51 0.39 5.70 -17.21
C VAL A 51 0.23 6.62 -16.00
N LEU A 52 0.66 7.87 -16.05
CA LEU A 52 0.38 8.81 -14.95
C LEU A 52 -1.12 9.16 -14.86
N LEU A 53 -1.91 8.99 -15.93
CA LEU A 53 -3.38 9.07 -15.87
C LEU A 53 -3.99 7.98 -14.98
N ALA A 54 -3.30 6.86 -14.77
CA ALA A 54 -3.76 5.83 -13.84
C ALA A 54 -3.82 6.37 -12.40
N ILE A 55 -2.91 7.26 -11.99
CA ILE A 55 -2.89 7.79 -10.61
C ILE A 55 -4.22 8.46 -10.22
N PRO A 56 -4.73 9.47 -10.95
CA PRO A 56 -6.01 10.09 -10.61
C PRO A 56 -7.20 9.13 -10.79
N LEU A 57 -7.18 8.24 -11.78
CA LEU A 57 -8.27 7.28 -12.00
C LEU A 57 -8.36 6.22 -10.90
N PHE A 58 -7.23 5.65 -10.46
CA PHE A 58 -7.17 4.74 -9.31
C PHE A 58 -7.52 5.45 -8.01
N THR A 59 -7.08 6.70 -7.84
CA THR A 59 -7.47 7.53 -6.69
C THR A 59 -8.98 7.74 -6.67
N PHE A 60 -9.57 8.12 -7.81
CA PHE A 60 -11.01 8.30 -7.95
C PHE A 60 -11.77 7.00 -7.68
N ALA A 61 -11.34 5.87 -8.26
CA ALA A 61 -11.91 4.56 -7.99
C ALA A 61 -11.81 4.20 -6.49
N GLY A 62 -10.68 4.50 -5.85
CA GLY A 62 -10.49 4.26 -4.42
C GLY A 62 -11.44 5.07 -3.54
N TYR A 63 -11.64 6.35 -3.85
CA TYR A 63 -12.65 7.17 -3.17
C TYR A 63 -14.07 6.65 -3.42
N LEU A 64 -14.40 6.30 -4.68
CA LEU A 64 -15.72 5.76 -5.03
C LEU A 64 -16.01 4.44 -4.28
N LEU A 65 -15.04 3.54 -4.18
CA LEU A 65 -15.16 2.31 -3.39
C LEU A 65 -15.35 2.62 -1.90
N SER A 66 -14.57 3.57 -1.36
CA SER A 66 -14.62 3.96 0.05
C SER A 66 -15.99 4.53 0.44
N GLU A 67 -16.55 5.41 -0.40
CA GLU A 67 -17.88 6.00 -0.21
C GLU A 67 -19.02 4.99 -0.47
N GLY A 68 -18.78 3.97 -1.31
CA GLY A 68 -19.77 2.96 -1.68
C GLY A 68 -20.05 1.87 -0.64
N ASN A 69 -19.63 2.02 0.62
CA ASN A 69 -19.67 0.98 1.67
C ASN A 69 -18.94 -0.32 1.32
N ALA A 70 -18.12 -0.34 0.26
CA ALA A 70 -17.33 -1.52 -0.12
C ALA A 70 -16.37 -1.98 1.00
N PRO A 71 -15.69 -1.10 1.76
CA PRO A 71 -14.83 -1.51 2.88
C PRO A 71 -15.58 -2.35 3.92
N SER A 72 -16.77 -1.91 4.32
CA SER A 72 -17.61 -2.61 5.30
C SER A 72 -18.02 -4.00 4.81
N ARG A 73 -18.47 -4.09 3.54
CA ARG A 73 -18.83 -5.37 2.91
C ARG A 73 -17.64 -6.32 2.82
N LEU A 74 -16.46 -5.81 2.47
CA LEU A 74 -15.23 -6.61 2.38
C LEU A 74 -14.79 -7.14 3.74
N VAL A 75 -14.85 -6.32 4.80
CA VAL A 75 -14.57 -6.78 6.17
C VAL A 75 -15.57 -7.84 6.59
N ARG A 76 -16.86 -7.64 6.32
CA ARG A 76 -17.90 -8.63 6.65
C ARG A 76 -17.73 -9.95 5.92
N LEU A 77 -17.38 -9.91 4.63
CA LEU A 77 -17.08 -11.09 3.82
C LEU A 77 -15.83 -11.83 4.33
N THR A 78 -14.75 -11.11 4.58
CA THR A 78 -13.52 -11.74 5.09
C THR A 78 -13.70 -12.28 6.50
N GLN A 79 -14.48 -11.59 7.35
CA GLN A 79 -14.82 -12.03 8.70
C GLN A 79 -15.67 -13.30 8.70
N SER A 80 -16.65 -13.41 7.81
CA SER A 80 -17.46 -14.62 7.73
C SER A 80 -16.65 -15.83 7.25
N LEU A 81 -15.68 -15.63 6.35
CA LEU A 81 -14.82 -16.69 5.82
C LEU A 81 -13.71 -17.12 6.78
N LEU A 82 -13.13 -16.18 7.54
CA LEU A 82 -11.86 -16.40 8.25
C LEU A 82 -11.91 -16.08 9.75
N GLY A 83 -12.98 -15.43 10.23
CA GLY A 83 -13.13 -15.02 11.62
C GLY A 83 -13.22 -16.20 12.61
N TRP A 84 -13.48 -17.41 12.12
CA TRP A 84 -13.54 -18.61 12.95
C TRP A 84 -12.19 -19.17 13.36
N MET A 85 -11.11 -18.78 12.67
CA MET A 85 -9.78 -19.29 12.94
C MET A 85 -9.18 -18.64 14.21
N PRO A 86 -8.23 -19.32 14.89
CA PRO A 86 -7.38 -18.67 15.89
C PRO A 86 -6.73 -17.43 15.30
N GLY A 87 -6.83 -16.30 16.00
CA GLY A 87 -6.35 -15.02 15.46
C GLY A 87 -7.19 -14.45 14.31
N GLY A 88 -8.41 -14.95 14.07
CA GLY A 88 -9.24 -14.65 12.88
C GLY A 88 -9.36 -13.17 12.54
N MET A 89 -9.59 -12.30 13.53
CA MET A 89 -9.68 -10.85 13.28
C MET A 89 -8.39 -10.22 12.73
N ALA A 90 -7.21 -10.78 13.03
CA ALA A 90 -5.96 -10.33 12.43
C ALA A 90 -5.86 -10.76 10.96
N PHE A 91 -6.34 -11.96 10.61
CA PHE A 91 -6.41 -12.44 9.23
C PHE A 91 -7.40 -11.61 8.41
N VAL A 92 -8.56 -11.32 8.99
CA VAL A 92 -9.58 -10.43 8.42
C VAL A 92 -8.96 -9.07 8.09
N ALA A 93 -8.27 -8.45 9.06
CA ALA A 93 -7.63 -7.16 8.85
C ALA A 93 -6.57 -7.20 7.74
N LEU A 94 -5.71 -8.24 7.72
CA LEU A 94 -4.66 -8.37 6.72
C LEU A 94 -5.22 -8.57 5.31
N ILE A 95 -6.18 -9.48 5.15
CA ILE A 95 -6.73 -9.84 3.83
C ILE A 95 -7.67 -8.76 3.31
N ALA A 96 -8.53 -8.19 4.17
CA ALA A 96 -9.39 -7.08 3.77
C ALA A 96 -8.56 -5.87 3.32
N CYS A 97 -7.52 -5.51 4.07
CA CYS A 97 -6.60 -4.44 3.65
C CYS A 97 -5.84 -4.81 2.37
N ALA A 98 -5.30 -6.03 2.26
CA ALA A 98 -4.58 -6.47 1.06
C ALA A 98 -5.42 -6.30 -0.21
N LEU A 99 -6.65 -6.83 -0.18
CA LEU A 99 -7.57 -6.76 -1.31
C LEU A 99 -7.97 -5.31 -1.60
N PHE A 100 -8.35 -4.55 -0.58
CA PHE A 100 -8.78 -3.16 -0.76
C PHE A 100 -7.65 -2.27 -1.29
N THR A 101 -6.44 -2.40 -0.75
CA THR A 101 -5.27 -1.68 -1.22
C THR A 101 -4.91 -2.08 -2.66
N ALA A 102 -5.03 -3.35 -3.05
CA ALA A 102 -4.76 -3.77 -4.43
C ALA A 102 -5.67 -3.06 -5.44
N PHE A 103 -6.94 -2.83 -5.11
CA PHE A 103 -7.89 -2.10 -5.97
C PHE A 103 -7.75 -0.57 -5.89
N THR A 104 -7.45 -0.03 -4.71
CA THR A 104 -7.34 1.43 -4.50
C THR A 104 -5.96 1.98 -4.81
N GLY A 105 -4.93 1.13 -4.88
CA GLY A 105 -3.54 1.50 -5.17
C GLY A 105 -2.87 2.36 -4.09
N ALA A 106 -3.54 2.60 -2.95
CA ALA A 106 -3.10 3.58 -1.96
C ALA A 106 -3.27 3.08 -0.51
N SER A 107 -2.15 2.94 0.20
CA SER A 107 -2.13 2.55 1.62
C SER A 107 -2.87 3.55 2.50
N GLY A 108 -2.69 4.86 2.27
CA GLY A 108 -3.39 5.91 3.04
C GLY A 108 -4.92 5.85 2.91
N VAL A 109 -5.44 5.64 1.70
CA VAL A 109 -6.88 5.47 1.45
C VAL A 109 -7.41 4.25 2.19
N THR A 110 -6.65 3.15 2.17
CA THR A 110 -6.99 1.92 2.91
C THR A 110 -7.08 2.17 4.42
N ILE A 111 -6.12 2.89 5.01
CA ILE A 111 -6.13 3.18 6.45
C ILE A 111 -7.33 4.07 6.81
N VAL A 112 -7.65 5.07 5.99
CA VAL A 112 -8.81 5.95 6.23
C VAL A 112 -10.12 5.16 6.11
N ALA A 113 -10.26 4.30 5.09
CA ALA A 113 -11.48 3.56 4.81
C ALA A 113 -11.71 2.37 5.74
N LEU A 114 -10.68 1.56 6.00
CA LEU A 114 -10.78 0.32 6.79
C LEU A 114 -10.30 0.49 8.22
N GLY A 115 -9.39 1.43 8.51
CA GLY A 115 -8.81 1.57 9.85
C GLY A 115 -9.85 1.92 10.92
N ALA A 116 -10.83 2.75 10.57
CA ALA A 116 -11.95 3.09 11.45
C ALA A 116 -12.85 1.89 11.80
N LEU A 117 -12.87 0.86 10.96
CA LEU A 117 -13.63 -0.38 11.18
C LEU A 117 -12.78 -1.44 11.90
N LEU A 118 -11.56 -1.65 11.43
CA LEU A 118 -10.67 -2.73 11.87
C LEU A 118 -10.07 -2.46 13.25
N TYR A 119 -9.67 -1.23 13.55
CA TYR A 119 -9.09 -0.91 14.85
C TYR A 119 -10.05 -1.19 16.03
N PRO A 120 -11.29 -0.68 16.06
CA PRO A 120 -12.23 -1.00 17.13
C PRO A 120 -12.60 -2.49 17.15
N ALA A 121 -12.73 -3.15 15.99
CA ALA A 121 -13.04 -4.57 15.93
C ALA A 121 -11.91 -5.44 16.53
N LEU A 122 -10.65 -5.14 16.24
CA LEU A 122 -9.49 -5.78 16.87
C LEU A 122 -9.45 -5.55 18.38
N LYS A 123 -9.80 -4.33 18.83
CA LYS A 123 -9.87 -4.00 20.26
C LYS A 123 -10.97 -4.79 20.97
N GLN A 124 -12.15 -4.93 20.36
CA GLN A 124 -13.27 -5.71 20.89
C GLN A 124 -12.94 -7.22 20.92
N ALA A 125 -12.20 -7.71 19.93
CA ALA A 125 -11.71 -9.09 19.91
C ALA A 125 -10.62 -9.38 20.97
N GLY A 126 -10.19 -8.39 21.76
CA GLY A 126 -9.26 -8.55 22.87
C GLY A 126 -7.80 -8.30 22.54
N TYR A 127 -7.46 -7.80 21.35
CA TYR A 127 -6.09 -7.46 21.01
C TYR A 127 -5.55 -6.25 21.79
N LYS A 128 -4.24 -6.27 22.06
CA LYS A 128 -3.52 -5.15 22.70
C LYS A 128 -3.53 -3.93 21.78
N LYS A 129 -3.61 -2.73 22.37
CA LYS A 129 -3.63 -1.46 21.62
C LYS A 129 -2.48 -1.34 20.63
N SER A 130 -1.26 -1.64 21.07
CA SER A 130 -0.05 -1.58 20.23
C SER A 130 -0.10 -2.54 19.04
N PHE A 131 -0.58 -3.77 19.25
CA PHE A 131 -0.77 -4.75 18.19
C PHE A 131 -1.84 -4.28 17.20
N SER A 132 -3.01 -3.85 17.69
CA SER A 132 -4.10 -3.39 16.81
C SER A 132 -3.69 -2.20 15.96
N LEU A 133 -3.00 -1.21 16.54
CA LEU A 133 -2.51 -0.05 15.80
C LEU A 133 -1.46 -0.47 14.76
N GLY A 134 -0.47 -1.27 15.17
CA GLY A 134 0.58 -1.75 14.28
C GLY A 134 0.06 -2.61 13.14
N LEU A 135 -0.91 -3.49 13.40
CA LEU A 135 -1.50 -4.33 12.37
C LEU A 135 -2.26 -3.49 11.34
N VAL A 136 -3.09 -2.55 11.77
CA VAL A 136 -3.87 -1.69 10.87
C VAL A 136 -2.97 -0.79 10.02
N THR A 137 -1.91 -0.22 10.61
CA THR A 137 -0.99 0.65 9.87
C THR A 137 -0.08 -0.11 8.91
N THR A 138 0.28 -1.36 9.23
CA THR A 138 1.12 -2.19 8.34
C THR A 138 0.32 -2.89 7.25
N SER A 139 -0.92 -3.32 7.53
CA SER A 139 -1.75 -4.08 6.59
C SER A 139 -2.13 -3.27 5.35
N GLY A 140 -2.25 -1.95 5.46
CA GLY A 140 -2.52 -1.07 4.32
C GLY A 140 -1.41 -1.04 3.27
N SER A 141 -0.17 -1.39 3.61
CA SER A 141 0.94 -1.43 2.65
C SER A 141 1.05 -2.78 1.93
N LEU A 142 0.44 -3.83 2.49
CA LEU A 142 0.59 -5.19 1.99
C LEU A 142 -0.06 -5.39 0.61
N GLY A 143 -1.22 -4.75 0.37
CA GLY A 143 -1.89 -4.85 -0.92
C GLY A 143 -1.20 -4.14 -2.08
N LEU A 144 -0.17 -3.32 -1.80
CA LEU A 144 0.63 -2.66 -2.85
C LEU A 144 1.46 -3.66 -3.67
N LEU A 145 1.59 -4.91 -3.20
CA LEU A 145 2.34 -5.99 -3.84
C LEU A 145 1.48 -6.94 -4.68
N PHE A 146 0.15 -6.77 -4.66
CA PHE A 146 -0.78 -7.65 -5.39
C PHE A 146 -1.42 -6.91 -6.56
N ALA A 147 -1.59 -7.59 -7.68
CA ALA A 147 -2.29 -7.01 -8.83
C ALA A 147 -3.76 -6.66 -8.46
N PRO A 148 -4.32 -5.54 -8.95
CA PRO A 148 -3.78 -4.58 -9.93
C PRO A 148 -3.08 -3.33 -9.31
N ALA A 149 -2.26 -3.49 -8.27
CA ALA A 149 -1.73 -2.36 -7.50
C ALA A 149 -0.93 -1.32 -8.31
N LEU A 150 -1.35 -0.05 -8.18
CA LEU A 150 -0.75 1.12 -8.82
C LEU A 150 0.78 1.24 -8.63
N PRO A 151 1.38 0.99 -7.45
CA PRO A 151 2.83 1.11 -7.28
C PRO A 151 3.66 0.17 -8.17
N LEU A 152 3.19 -1.06 -8.42
CA LEU A 152 3.88 -2.00 -9.32
C LEU A 152 3.83 -1.51 -10.77
N ILE A 153 2.69 -0.94 -11.18
CA ILE A 153 2.51 -0.34 -12.51
C ILE A 153 3.47 0.84 -12.68
N LEU A 154 3.52 1.76 -11.71
CA LEU A 154 4.41 2.92 -11.74
C LEU A 154 5.89 2.49 -11.74
N TYR A 155 6.25 1.48 -10.95
CA TYR A 155 7.60 0.95 -10.93
C TYR A 155 8.00 0.38 -12.30
N ALA A 156 7.14 -0.42 -12.94
CA ALA A 156 7.40 -0.97 -14.27
C ALA A 156 7.69 0.13 -15.30
N VAL A 157 6.88 1.20 -15.31
CA VAL A 157 7.06 2.32 -16.26
C VAL A 157 8.35 3.08 -16.02
N VAL A 158 8.68 3.38 -14.77
CA VAL A 158 9.94 4.06 -14.43
C VAL A 158 11.13 3.19 -14.81
N ALA A 159 11.07 1.88 -14.53
CA ALA A 159 12.13 0.95 -14.87
C ALA A 159 12.34 0.82 -16.40
N GLN A 160 11.25 0.77 -17.18
CA GLN A 160 11.29 0.80 -18.64
C GLN A 160 11.99 2.05 -19.18
N GLN A 161 11.68 3.23 -18.61
CA GLN A 161 12.28 4.50 -19.03
C GLN A 161 13.79 4.57 -18.74
N LEU A 162 14.24 3.98 -17.64
CA LEU A 162 15.66 4.00 -17.24
C LEU A 162 16.51 3.03 -18.07
N GLY A 163 15.91 2.14 -18.87
CA GLY A 163 16.64 1.14 -19.67
C GLY A 163 17.39 0.11 -18.82
N ILE A 164 17.05 -0.02 -17.53
CA ILE A 164 17.72 -0.91 -16.58
C ILE A 164 17.08 -2.29 -16.70
N GLY A 165 17.78 -3.25 -17.30
CA GLY A 165 17.42 -4.67 -17.22
C GLY A 165 16.27 -5.12 -18.13
N GLY A 166 16.41 -4.92 -19.45
CA GLY A 166 15.47 -5.46 -20.45
C GLY A 166 14.09 -4.77 -20.46
N SER A 167 13.18 -5.27 -21.29
CA SER A 167 11.80 -4.77 -21.36
C SER A 167 10.98 -5.30 -20.19
N ILE A 168 11.18 -4.76 -18.99
CA ILE A 168 10.38 -5.09 -17.80
C ILE A 168 8.93 -4.68 -18.08
N THR A 169 8.00 -5.62 -18.11
CA THR A 169 6.58 -5.32 -18.32
C THR A 169 5.84 -5.15 -17.00
N VAL A 170 4.61 -4.60 -17.06
CA VAL A 170 3.72 -4.54 -15.89
C VAL A 170 3.40 -5.95 -15.38
N ASP A 171 3.22 -6.90 -16.28
CA ASP A 171 2.93 -8.30 -15.95
C ASP A 171 4.08 -8.95 -15.19
N ASP A 172 5.32 -8.65 -15.58
CA ASP A 172 6.52 -9.12 -14.87
C ASP A 172 6.55 -8.57 -13.44
N MET A 173 6.17 -7.31 -13.23
CA MET A 173 6.11 -6.71 -11.89
C MET A 173 4.97 -7.30 -11.04
N PHE A 174 3.83 -7.62 -11.65
CA PHE A 174 2.75 -8.33 -10.95
C PHE A 174 3.18 -9.72 -10.51
N LEU A 175 3.86 -10.47 -11.37
CA LEU A 175 4.40 -11.78 -11.02
C LEU A 175 5.49 -11.68 -9.94
N ALA A 176 6.38 -10.70 -10.06
CA ALA A 176 7.44 -10.44 -9.10
C ALA A 176 6.90 -10.02 -7.72
N GLY A 177 5.74 -9.37 -7.66
CA GLY A 177 5.06 -8.97 -6.42
C GLY A 177 4.49 -10.13 -5.60
N ILE A 178 4.16 -11.26 -6.24
CA ILE A 178 3.51 -12.41 -5.57
C ILE A 178 4.38 -12.97 -4.45
N LEU A 179 5.65 -13.27 -4.75
CA LEU A 179 6.55 -13.88 -3.76
C LEU A 179 6.77 -13.01 -2.51
N PRO A 180 7.19 -11.73 -2.61
CA PRO A 180 7.33 -10.87 -1.44
C PRO A 180 5.98 -10.57 -0.76
N GLY A 181 4.90 -10.45 -1.53
CA GLY A 181 3.55 -10.23 -1.00
C GLY A 181 3.08 -11.39 -0.13
N LEU A 182 3.20 -12.62 -0.62
CA LEU A 182 2.85 -13.83 0.13
C LEU A 182 3.76 -14.03 1.33
N LEU A 183 5.06 -13.73 1.20
CA LEU A 183 6.01 -13.82 2.31
C LEU A 183 5.62 -12.86 3.45
N MET A 184 5.36 -11.58 3.14
CA MET A 184 4.89 -10.61 4.14
C MET A 184 3.56 -11.04 4.75
N LEU A 185 2.62 -11.50 3.93
CA LEU A 185 1.32 -11.96 4.38
C LEU A 185 1.45 -13.12 5.36
N PHE A 186 2.29 -14.11 5.03
CA PHE A 186 2.55 -15.26 5.89
C PHE A 186 3.19 -14.86 7.22
N ILE A 187 4.21 -14.01 7.20
CA ILE A 187 4.91 -13.54 8.41
C ILE A 187 3.93 -12.79 9.33
N LEU A 188 3.11 -11.89 8.76
CA LEU A 188 2.14 -11.11 9.53
C LEU A 188 0.99 -11.98 10.05
N MET A 189 0.53 -12.95 9.27
CA MET A 189 -0.45 -13.95 9.71
C MET A 189 0.10 -14.78 10.88
N ALA A 190 1.33 -15.29 10.78
CA ALA A 190 1.99 -16.02 11.85
C ALA A 190 2.11 -15.17 13.12
N TRP A 191 2.47 -13.89 12.97
CA TRP A 191 2.50 -12.94 14.09
C TRP A 191 1.11 -12.66 14.69
N GLY A 192 0.08 -12.61 13.84
CA GLY A 192 -1.32 -12.50 14.25
C GLY A 192 -1.80 -13.72 15.05
N LEU A 193 -1.47 -14.93 14.58
CA LEU A 193 -1.73 -16.18 15.31
C LEU A 193 -1.07 -16.17 16.68
N TYR A 194 0.21 -15.84 16.73
CA TYR A 194 0.97 -15.79 17.98
C TYR A 194 0.37 -14.78 18.97
N SER A 195 0.02 -13.59 18.48
CA SER A 195 -0.54 -12.52 19.31
C SER A 195 -1.98 -12.80 19.77
N GLY A 196 -2.75 -13.55 18.97
CA GLY A 196 -4.15 -13.88 19.21
C GLY A 196 -4.41 -15.25 19.85
N ARG A 197 -3.37 -16.04 20.15
CA ARG A 197 -3.50 -17.43 20.63
C ARG A 197 -4.30 -17.63 21.93
N HIS A 198 -4.45 -16.58 22.72
CA HIS A 198 -5.18 -16.60 24.00
C HIS A 198 -6.60 -16.04 23.89
N LEU A 199 -7.01 -15.60 22.70
CA LEU A 199 -8.32 -14.98 22.47
C LEU A 199 -9.38 -16.03 22.17
N GLN A 200 -10.62 -15.75 22.59
CA GLN A 200 -11.75 -16.64 22.33
C GLN A 200 -12.08 -16.65 20.83
N LEU A 201 -12.36 -17.85 20.32
CA LEU A 201 -12.73 -18.05 18.92
C LEU A 201 -14.21 -17.69 18.72
N THR A 202 -14.50 -16.93 17.66
CA THR A 202 -15.85 -16.79 17.15
C THR A 202 -16.27 -18.05 16.40
N PRO A 203 -17.44 -18.66 16.66
CA PRO A 203 -17.87 -19.85 15.93
C PRO A 203 -18.17 -19.51 14.46
N PHE A 204 -17.82 -20.43 13.54
CA PHE A 204 -18.13 -20.28 12.12
C PHE A 204 -19.64 -20.34 11.85
N SER A 205 -20.18 -19.34 11.13
CA SER A 205 -21.59 -19.30 10.73
C SER A 205 -21.72 -19.22 9.21
N PHE A 206 -22.14 -20.33 8.59
CA PHE A 206 -22.34 -20.41 7.13
C PHE A 206 -23.48 -19.49 6.64
N ALA A 207 -24.48 -19.22 7.49
CA ALA A 207 -25.57 -18.30 7.19
C ALA A 207 -25.07 -16.84 7.09
N GLU A 208 -24.05 -16.48 7.88
CA GLU A 208 -23.44 -15.17 7.86
C GLU A 208 -22.54 -15.00 6.62
N ALA A 209 -21.83 -16.06 6.22
CA ALA A 209 -21.05 -16.08 4.97
C ALA A 209 -21.92 -15.94 3.72
N ARG A 210 -23.11 -16.56 3.70
CA ARG A 210 -24.04 -16.45 2.57
C ARG A 210 -24.74 -15.08 2.45
N SER A 211 -24.79 -14.32 3.54
CA SER A 211 -25.47 -13.03 3.60
C SER A 211 -24.54 -11.81 3.54
N ALA A 212 -23.21 -12.03 3.56
CA ALA A 212 -22.16 -11.02 3.43
C ALA A 212 -21.93 -10.63 1.96
#